data_AF-A0A0G0RE18-F1
#
_entry.id   AF-A0A0G0RE18-F1
#
_cell.length_a   1.000
_cell.length_b   1.000
_cell.length_c   1.000
_cell.angle_alpha   90.00
_cell.angle_beta   90.00
_cell.angle_gamma   90.00
#
_symmetry.space_group_name_H-M   'P 1'
#
loop_
_entity.id
_entity.type
_entity.pdbx_description
1 polymer ?
#
loop_
_entity_poly.entity_id
_entity_poly.type
_entity_poly.pdbx_seq_one_letter_code
_entity_poly.pdbx_strand_id
1 'polypeptide(L)'
;MDEAVELSGQHDVGSYVENKKIFDLQTIELQWRFVTESVKREFLAQPAVRNTLTAFTNTPVSESLPGNFFSSLSSVDGRLDRLNDKFKEDLVTYLNTPPVPDEKIGGRVAHNFNLTHEESDMVARRYRYARDVKILALGAEIVNQENGVNLDENGEAVLPSGIKIVVNSEDEVEREDFINPSNWQKRRQIKDRVYEIEVDNRKYILKEKKTDRHTDIKKNGHRDGRLSSEEYQVAKRFNDVGTVDEGNIKLSWEKPIGYVLYPDGFSFVVFNYEENLQDYSAVGVELENAIFSHRDQFEKEYQTICDNFNNLYVSPEIISDRWTRVGSAGFDKFLHSKLKRPPKPTYDDFAKVKAYRMRRHAKNILSEMVARMGYDNSDLDGYAYRVRSQDQVKLEIVGFDFEYYSKMSKEKASELHSNLRKYYHVQDRKEINEFYWNDHSEVTRPQKAIYYGILENEES
;
A
#
# COMPACT_ATOMS: atom_id res chain seq x y z
N MET A 1 44.20 -9.86 -45.37
CA MET A 1 44.70 -10.46 -44.13
C MET A 1 44.07 -9.69 -42.98
N ASP A 2 42.74 -9.57 -42.96
CA ASP A 2 41.70 -10.62 -42.71
C ASP A 2 41.37 -10.52 -41.21
N GLU A 3 40.15 -10.28 -40.71
CA GLU A 3 38.82 -10.06 -41.25
C GLU A 3 38.14 -9.08 -40.28
N ALA A 4 37.53 -8.02 -40.79
CA ALA A 4 36.61 -7.20 -40.02
C ALA A 4 35.22 -7.85 -40.14
N VAL A 5 34.73 -8.41 -39.04
CA VAL A 5 33.36 -8.91 -38.95
C VAL A 5 32.41 -7.72 -38.86
N GLU A 6 31.83 -7.34 -40.00
CA GLU A 6 30.67 -6.45 -40.06
C GLU A 6 29.46 -7.15 -39.43
N LEU A 7 29.14 -6.77 -38.19
CA LEU A 7 27.82 -7.03 -37.62
C LEU A 7 26.83 -5.99 -38.15
N SER A 8 26.36 -6.19 -39.38
CA SER A 8 25.19 -5.50 -39.93
C SER A 8 23.91 -6.13 -39.38
N GLY A 9 23.69 -5.96 -38.08
CA GLY A 9 22.37 -6.13 -37.49
C GLY A 9 21.51 -4.93 -37.86
N GLN A 10 20.92 -4.95 -39.06
CA GLN A 10 19.74 -4.14 -39.35
C GLN A 10 18.65 -4.54 -38.34
N HIS A 11 18.55 -3.81 -37.23
CA HIS A 11 17.29 -3.69 -36.54
C HIS A 11 16.35 -2.97 -37.49
N ASP A 12 15.60 -3.78 -38.23
CA ASP A 12 14.37 -3.38 -38.88
C ASP A 12 13.44 -2.90 -37.77
N VAL A 13 13.58 -1.63 -37.38
CA VAL A 13 12.55 -0.88 -36.64
C VAL A 13 11.45 -0.59 -37.65
N GLY A 14 10.83 -1.68 -38.11
CA GLY A 14 9.75 -1.69 -39.05
C GLY A 14 8.64 -0.81 -38.51
N SER A 15 8.28 0.15 -39.36
CA SER A 15 7.17 1.07 -39.26
C SER A 15 5.89 0.44 -38.68
N TYR A 16 5.70 0.53 -37.37
CA TYR A 16 4.40 0.37 -36.69
C TYR A 16 3.61 1.70 -36.65
N VAL A 17 3.79 2.54 -37.69
CA VAL A 17 3.16 3.86 -37.80
C VAL A 17 2.23 3.89 -39.02
N GLU A 18 1.29 2.96 -39.09
CA GLU A 18 0.13 3.09 -39.99
C GLU A 18 -1.12 3.25 -39.11
N ASN A 19 -1.65 4.48 -39.07
CA ASN A 19 -2.98 4.85 -38.58
C ASN A 19 -3.43 4.18 -37.26
N LYS A 20 -2.64 4.30 -36.18
CA LYS A 20 -3.08 3.88 -34.85
C LYS A 20 -4.22 4.82 -34.41
N LYS A 21 -5.47 4.32 -34.44
CA LYS A 21 -6.63 5.05 -33.92
C LYS A 21 -6.33 5.48 -32.48
N ILE A 22 -6.38 6.78 -32.21
CA ILE A 22 -6.25 7.32 -30.86
C ILE A 22 -7.60 7.17 -30.18
N PHE A 23 -7.65 6.45 -29.07
CA PHE A 23 -8.87 6.24 -28.30
C PHE A 23 -8.99 7.29 -27.20
N ASP A 24 -10.18 7.86 -27.03
CA ASP A 24 -10.50 8.64 -25.84
C ASP A 24 -10.69 7.70 -24.64
N LEU A 25 -9.65 7.57 -23.81
CA LEU A 25 -9.62 6.65 -22.69
C LEU A 25 -10.68 6.94 -21.60
N GLN A 26 -11.18 8.19 -21.52
CA GLN A 26 -12.28 8.51 -20.60
C GLN A 26 -13.60 7.92 -21.13
N THR A 27 -13.82 8.05 -22.43
CA THR A 27 -14.97 7.44 -23.11
C THR A 27 -14.92 5.91 -23.00
N ILE A 28 -13.75 5.29 -23.21
CA ILE A 28 -13.59 3.83 -23.05
C ILE A 28 -13.93 3.38 -21.63
N GLU A 29 -13.43 4.08 -20.60
CA GLU A 29 -13.72 3.74 -19.19
C GLU A 29 -15.21 3.85 -18.88
N LEU A 30 -15.88 4.91 -19.37
CA LEU A 30 -17.31 5.10 -19.18
C LEU A 30 -18.12 4.00 -19.88
N GLN A 31 -17.77 3.66 -21.12
CA GLN A 31 -18.43 2.58 -21.87
C GLN A 31 -18.23 1.23 -21.19
N TRP A 32 -17.01 0.92 -20.74
CA TRP A 32 -16.72 -0.31 -19.99
C TRP A 32 -17.56 -0.41 -18.71
N ARG A 33 -17.66 0.68 -17.94
CA ARG A 33 -18.52 0.74 -16.75
C ARG A 33 -20.00 0.48 -17.09
N PHE A 34 -20.51 1.01 -18.21
CA PHE A 34 -21.87 0.72 -18.64
C PHE A 34 -22.09 -0.76 -18.99
N VAL A 35 -21.08 -1.39 -19.62
CA VAL A 35 -21.12 -2.83 -19.93
C VAL A 35 -21.14 -3.65 -18.64
N THR A 36 -20.20 -3.42 -17.72
CA THR A 36 -20.10 -4.23 -16.48
C THR A 36 -21.32 -4.07 -15.57
N GLU A 37 -21.88 -2.88 -15.45
CA GLU A 37 -23.14 -2.66 -14.71
C GLU A 37 -24.34 -3.34 -15.38
N SER A 38 -24.39 -3.34 -16.72
CA SER A 38 -25.43 -4.06 -17.45
C SER A 38 -25.30 -5.56 -17.25
N VAL A 39 -24.09 -6.11 -17.37
CA VAL A 39 -23.82 -7.53 -17.11
C VAL A 39 -24.20 -7.89 -15.68
N LYS A 40 -23.85 -7.06 -14.69
CA LYS A 40 -24.20 -7.27 -13.28
C LYS A 40 -25.70 -7.45 -13.08
N ARG A 41 -26.50 -6.58 -13.71
CA ARG A 41 -27.95 -6.68 -13.67
C ARG A 41 -28.48 -7.92 -14.39
N GLU A 42 -27.96 -8.21 -15.60
CA GLU A 42 -28.50 -9.29 -16.42
C GLU A 42 -28.14 -10.67 -15.87
N PHE A 43 -26.98 -10.87 -15.24
CA PHE A 43 -26.66 -12.18 -14.67
C PHE A 43 -27.54 -12.52 -13.45
N LEU A 44 -28.00 -11.52 -12.69
CA LEU A 44 -28.98 -11.76 -11.63
C LEU A 44 -30.33 -12.22 -12.21
N ALA A 45 -30.72 -11.70 -13.36
CA ALA A 45 -32.02 -11.97 -13.99
C ALA A 45 -32.04 -13.20 -14.90
N GLN A 46 -30.93 -13.50 -15.60
CA GLN A 46 -30.91 -14.43 -16.74
C GLN A 46 -29.92 -15.59 -16.53
N PRO A 47 -30.39 -16.85 -16.42
CA PRO A 47 -29.52 -18.00 -16.28
C PRO A 47 -28.53 -18.19 -17.43
N ALA A 48 -28.92 -17.85 -18.66
CA ALA A 48 -28.04 -17.95 -19.83
C ALA A 48 -26.80 -17.06 -19.69
N VAL A 49 -26.98 -15.81 -19.23
CA VAL A 49 -25.88 -14.88 -18.96
C VAL A 49 -24.97 -15.44 -17.85
N ARG A 50 -25.54 -16.00 -16.77
CA ARG A 50 -24.73 -16.63 -15.70
C ARG A 50 -23.89 -17.77 -16.23
N ASN A 51 -24.48 -18.68 -16.99
CA ASN A 51 -23.77 -19.85 -17.52
C ASN A 51 -22.61 -19.42 -18.42
N THR A 52 -22.81 -18.42 -19.28
CA THR A 52 -21.73 -17.85 -20.10
C THR A 52 -20.64 -17.19 -19.24
N LEU A 53 -21.01 -16.47 -18.18
CA LEU A 53 -20.06 -15.85 -17.26
C LEU A 53 -19.18 -16.86 -16.52
N THR A 54 -19.76 -17.97 -16.08
CA THR A 54 -19.01 -18.98 -15.30
C THR A 54 -17.85 -19.60 -16.08
N ALA A 55 -17.87 -19.57 -17.43
CA ALA A 55 -16.75 -20.04 -18.24
C ALA A 55 -15.45 -19.22 -18.03
N PHE A 56 -15.57 -17.96 -17.58
CA PHE A 56 -14.43 -17.08 -17.36
C PHE A 56 -13.75 -17.27 -15.98
N THR A 57 -14.32 -18.08 -15.09
CA THR A 57 -13.74 -18.42 -13.78
C THR A 57 -12.38 -19.10 -13.91
N ASN A 58 -12.20 -19.91 -14.95
CA ASN A 58 -10.95 -20.65 -15.23
C ASN A 58 -10.14 -20.06 -16.38
N THR A 59 -10.58 -18.95 -16.97
CA THR A 59 -9.83 -18.27 -18.03
C THR A 59 -8.76 -17.36 -17.43
N PRO A 60 -7.46 -17.53 -17.76
CA PRO A 60 -6.39 -16.67 -17.28
C PRO A 60 -6.62 -15.19 -17.60
N VAL A 61 -6.19 -14.32 -16.69
CA VAL A 61 -6.23 -12.86 -16.90
C VAL A 61 -5.29 -12.48 -18.04
N SER A 62 -5.83 -11.88 -19.10
CA SER A 62 -5.08 -11.45 -20.28
C SER A 62 -5.70 -10.20 -20.91
N GLU A 63 -4.96 -9.53 -21.80
CA GLU A 63 -5.47 -8.37 -22.55
C GLU A 63 -6.68 -8.70 -23.43
N SER A 64 -6.81 -9.94 -23.91
CA SER A 64 -7.91 -10.37 -24.80
C SER A 64 -9.16 -10.81 -24.04
N LEU A 65 -9.05 -11.08 -22.74
CA LEU A 65 -10.16 -11.54 -21.90
C LEU A 65 -11.40 -10.63 -21.96
N PRO A 66 -11.30 -9.28 -21.87
CA PRO A 66 -12.48 -8.40 -21.90
C PRO A 66 -13.23 -8.43 -23.24
N GLY A 67 -12.50 -8.54 -24.35
CA GLY A 67 -13.10 -8.63 -25.69
C GLY A 67 -13.85 -9.95 -25.87
N ASN A 68 -13.23 -11.06 -25.48
CA ASN A 68 -13.85 -12.39 -25.51
C ASN A 68 -15.11 -12.45 -24.62
N PHE A 69 -15.01 -11.85 -23.43
CA PHE A 69 -16.12 -11.69 -22.50
C PHE A 69 -17.29 -10.93 -23.12
N PHE A 70 -17.05 -9.74 -23.66
CA PHE A 70 -18.15 -8.90 -24.15
C PHE A 70 -18.82 -9.52 -25.37
N SER A 71 -18.03 -10.08 -26.29
CA SER A 71 -18.52 -10.80 -27.47
C SER A 71 -19.39 -12.02 -27.09
N SER A 72 -18.91 -12.82 -26.13
CA SER A 72 -19.65 -14.02 -25.67
C SER A 72 -21.00 -13.64 -25.07
N LEU A 73 -21.06 -12.56 -24.28
CA LEU A 73 -22.29 -12.14 -23.64
C LEU A 73 -23.28 -11.45 -24.60
N SER A 74 -22.79 -10.70 -25.59
CA SER A 74 -23.67 -10.14 -26.64
C SER A 74 -24.40 -11.22 -27.43
N SER A 75 -23.81 -12.41 -27.58
CA SER A 75 -24.47 -13.51 -28.30
C SER A 75 -25.65 -14.14 -27.55
N VAL A 76 -25.76 -13.92 -26.24
CA VAL A 76 -26.79 -14.56 -25.38
C VAL A 76 -27.79 -13.57 -24.79
N ASP A 77 -27.50 -12.27 -24.77
CA ASP A 77 -28.40 -11.24 -24.26
C ASP A 77 -28.56 -10.06 -25.24
N GLY A 78 -29.80 -9.80 -25.66
CA GLY A 78 -30.11 -8.75 -26.65
C GLY A 78 -29.91 -7.32 -26.17
N ARG A 79 -29.75 -7.07 -24.86
CA ARG A 79 -29.39 -5.74 -24.36
C ARG A 79 -27.88 -5.51 -24.47
N LEU A 80 -27.07 -6.50 -24.10
CA LEU A 80 -25.63 -6.48 -24.27
C LEU A 80 -25.25 -6.45 -25.75
N ASP A 81 -25.99 -7.12 -26.63
CA ASP A 81 -25.86 -7.01 -28.09
C ASP A 81 -26.01 -5.57 -28.58
N ARG A 82 -27.07 -4.87 -28.15
CA ARG A 82 -27.26 -3.45 -28.48
C ARG A 82 -26.14 -2.55 -27.93
N LEU A 83 -25.55 -2.88 -26.79
CA LEU A 83 -24.38 -2.15 -26.28
C LEU A 83 -23.13 -2.43 -27.12
N ASN A 84 -22.94 -3.68 -27.55
CA ASN A 84 -21.85 -4.07 -28.44
C ASN A 84 -21.94 -3.30 -29.77
N ASP A 85 -23.12 -3.20 -30.36
CA ASP A 85 -23.36 -2.38 -31.55
C ASP A 85 -23.15 -0.88 -31.28
N LYS A 86 -23.71 -0.36 -30.18
CA LYS A 86 -23.60 1.05 -29.82
C LYS A 86 -22.14 1.48 -29.59
N PHE A 87 -21.32 0.61 -29.00
CA PHE A 87 -19.93 0.89 -28.65
C PHE A 87 -18.92 0.26 -29.63
N LYS A 88 -19.40 -0.18 -30.81
CA LYS A 88 -18.60 -0.91 -31.80
C LYS A 88 -17.35 -0.15 -32.24
N GLU A 89 -17.53 1.13 -32.56
CA GLU A 89 -16.45 1.98 -33.06
C GLU A 89 -15.40 2.24 -31.98
N ASP A 90 -15.76 2.36 -30.71
CA ASP A 90 -14.84 2.76 -29.64
C ASP A 90 -14.41 1.57 -28.79
N LEU A 91 -15.19 1.19 -27.78
CA LEU A 91 -14.85 0.11 -26.85
C LEU A 91 -14.56 -1.22 -27.55
N VAL A 92 -15.41 -1.67 -28.48
CA VAL A 92 -15.21 -2.99 -29.11
C VAL A 92 -13.93 -2.99 -29.96
N THR A 93 -13.70 -1.92 -30.72
CA THR A 93 -12.46 -1.75 -31.50
C THR A 93 -11.23 -1.64 -30.58
N TYR A 94 -11.36 -0.94 -29.46
CA TYR A 94 -10.31 -0.84 -28.44
C TYR A 94 -9.99 -2.20 -27.82
N LEU A 95 -10.99 -3.01 -27.45
CA LEU A 95 -10.79 -4.34 -26.85
C LEU A 95 -10.24 -5.35 -27.85
N ASN A 96 -10.53 -5.20 -29.14
CA ASN A 96 -10.08 -6.10 -30.21
C ASN A 96 -8.76 -5.67 -30.87
N THR A 97 -8.18 -4.53 -30.46
CA THR A 97 -6.84 -4.15 -30.94
C THR A 97 -5.84 -5.19 -30.43
N PRO A 98 -4.88 -5.66 -31.27
CA PRO A 98 -3.97 -6.76 -30.90
C PRO A 98 -3.32 -6.57 -29.52
N PRO A 99 -3.20 -7.65 -28.73
CA PRO A 99 -2.49 -7.58 -27.46
C PRO A 99 -1.02 -7.25 -27.69
N VAL A 100 -0.40 -6.60 -26.71
CA VAL A 100 1.04 -6.39 -26.74
C VAL A 100 1.72 -7.74 -26.50
N PRO A 101 2.72 -8.14 -27.30
CA PRO A 101 3.43 -9.40 -27.10
C PRO A 101 4.04 -9.48 -25.69
N ASP A 102 3.91 -10.63 -25.03
CA ASP A 102 4.37 -10.82 -23.65
C ASP A 102 5.87 -10.56 -23.49
N GLU A 103 6.66 -10.82 -24.52
CA GLU A 103 8.10 -10.57 -24.55
C GLU A 103 8.41 -9.06 -24.44
N LYS A 104 7.51 -8.21 -24.95
CA LYS A 104 7.63 -6.75 -24.79
C LYS A 104 7.19 -6.28 -23.42
N ILE A 105 6.35 -7.04 -22.72
CA ILE A 105 5.86 -6.73 -21.37
C ILE A 105 6.86 -7.23 -20.30
N GLY A 106 8.14 -7.41 -20.68
CA GLY A 106 9.21 -7.72 -19.73
C GLY A 106 9.56 -6.54 -18.82
N GLY A 107 9.31 -6.67 -17.52
CA GLY A 107 9.57 -5.63 -16.53
C GLY A 107 8.36 -4.75 -16.23
N ARG A 108 8.56 -3.57 -15.63
CA ARG A 108 7.45 -2.69 -15.22
C ARG A 108 6.69 -2.15 -16.42
N VAL A 109 5.38 -2.36 -16.52
CA VAL A 109 4.56 -1.71 -17.57
C VAL A 109 4.78 -0.19 -17.60
N ALA A 110 4.78 0.48 -16.44
CA ALA A 110 4.95 1.94 -16.37
C ALA A 110 6.37 2.47 -16.70
N HIS A 111 7.40 1.62 -16.73
CA HIS A 111 8.79 2.02 -17.00
C HIS A 111 9.47 1.09 -18.01
N ASN A 112 8.68 0.44 -18.86
CA ASN A 112 9.22 -0.44 -19.86
C ASN A 112 9.74 0.39 -21.02
N PHE A 113 11.06 0.44 -21.20
CA PHE A 113 11.68 1.17 -22.32
C PHE A 113 11.26 0.64 -23.70
N ASN A 114 10.64 -0.56 -23.75
CA ASN A 114 10.17 -1.19 -24.97
C ASN A 114 8.69 -0.90 -25.30
N LEU A 115 7.97 -0.16 -24.44
CA LEU A 115 6.58 0.22 -24.65
C LEU A 115 6.44 1.73 -24.81
N THR A 116 5.55 2.17 -25.70
CA THR A 116 5.12 3.57 -25.67
C THR A 116 4.24 3.84 -24.44
N HIS A 117 4.02 5.11 -24.12
CA HIS A 117 3.10 5.48 -23.04
C HIS A 117 1.69 4.97 -23.32
N GLU A 118 1.23 5.07 -24.57
CA GLU A 118 -0.09 4.58 -25.00
C GLU A 118 -0.21 3.06 -24.89
N GLU A 119 0.85 2.31 -25.23
CA GLU A 119 0.86 0.86 -25.08
C GLU A 119 0.83 0.44 -23.61
N SER A 120 1.59 1.14 -22.77
CA SER A 120 1.60 0.91 -21.32
C SER A 120 0.23 1.15 -20.69
N ASP A 121 -0.43 2.26 -21.06
CA ASP A 121 -1.77 2.60 -20.60
C ASP A 121 -2.82 1.60 -21.10
N MET A 122 -2.70 1.15 -22.35
CA MET A 122 -3.59 0.17 -22.97
C MET A 122 -3.50 -1.17 -22.24
N VAL A 123 -2.29 -1.69 -22.03
CA VAL A 123 -2.01 -2.92 -21.29
C VAL A 123 -2.61 -2.82 -19.90
N ALA A 124 -2.26 -1.78 -19.13
CA ALA A 124 -2.75 -1.60 -17.76
C ALA A 124 -4.29 -1.58 -17.67
N ARG A 125 -4.97 -0.88 -18.59
CA ARG A 125 -6.43 -0.81 -18.63
C ARG A 125 -7.08 -2.13 -19.02
N ARG A 126 -6.57 -2.84 -20.03
CA ARG A 126 -7.15 -4.13 -20.43
C ARG A 126 -6.97 -5.19 -19.36
N TYR A 127 -5.83 -5.23 -18.70
CA TYR A 127 -5.66 -6.09 -17.53
C TYR A 127 -6.64 -5.74 -16.42
N ARG A 128 -6.91 -4.45 -16.17
CA ARG A 128 -7.95 -4.03 -15.22
C ARG A 128 -9.33 -4.55 -15.61
N TYR A 129 -9.72 -4.39 -16.88
CA TYR A 129 -10.99 -4.90 -17.40
C TYR A 129 -11.07 -6.43 -17.30
N ALA A 130 -9.95 -7.12 -17.52
CA ALA A 130 -9.86 -8.57 -17.38
C ALA A 130 -10.10 -9.00 -15.92
N ARG A 131 -9.62 -8.21 -14.95
CA ARG A 131 -9.89 -8.42 -13.52
C ARG A 131 -11.37 -8.19 -13.17
N ASP A 132 -12.01 -7.17 -13.76
CA ASP A 132 -13.46 -6.97 -13.61
C ASP A 132 -14.27 -8.19 -14.11
N VAL A 133 -13.85 -8.80 -15.22
CA VAL A 133 -14.44 -10.04 -15.73
C VAL A 133 -14.34 -11.16 -14.71
N LYS A 134 -13.19 -11.34 -14.04
CA LYS A 134 -13.02 -12.37 -13.00
C LYS A 134 -13.99 -12.16 -11.83
N ILE A 135 -14.19 -10.92 -11.39
CA ILE A 135 -15.12 -10.59 -10.30
C ILE A 135 -16.57 -10.86 -10.70
N LEU A 136 -16.97 -10.50 -11.92
CA LEU A 136 -18.32 -10.79 -12.44
C LEU A 136 -18.56 -12.29 -12.61
N ALA A 137 -17.55 -13.04 -13.07
CA ALA A 137 -17.62 -14.49 -13.21
C ALA A 137 -17.81 -15.19 -11.84
N LEU A 138 -17.09 -14.74 -10.81
CA LEU A 138 -17.28 -15.19 -9.43
C LEU A 138 -18.70 -14.89 -8.93
N GLY A 139 -19.19 -13.67 -9.13
CA GLY A 139 -20.56 -13.30 -8.76
C GLY A 139 -21.62 -14.18 -9.43
N ALA A 140 -21.45 -14.50 -10.72
CA ALA A 140 -22.35 -15.39 -11.45
C ALA A 140 -22.32 -16.84 -10.93
N GLU A 141 -21.14 -17.36 -10.60
CA GLU A 141 -21.00 -18.72 -10.07
C GLU A 141 -21.62 -18.86 -8.67
N ILE A 142 -21.44 -17.85 -7.82
CA ILE A 142 -22.04 -17.80 -6.48
C ILE A 142 -23.57 -17.76 -6.58
N VAL A 143 -24.12 -16.94 -7.48
CA VAL A 143 -25.59 -16.86 -7.68
C VAL A 143 -26.17 -18.15 -8.26
N ASN A 144 -25.36 -18.97 -8.95
CA ASN A 144 -25.78 -20.29 -9.40
C ASN A 144 -25.82 -21.34 -8.28
N GLN A 145 -25.34 -21.04 -7.06
CA GLN A 145 -25.47 -21.95 -5.92
C GLN A 145 -26.87 -21.84 -5.30
N GLU A 146 -27.66 -22.92 -5.37
CA GLU A 146 -29.07 -22.94 -4.90
C GLU A 146 -29.23 -22.56 -3.42
N ASN A 147 -28.23 -22.88 -2.58
CA ASN A 147 -28.24 -22.62 -1.14
C ASN A 147 -27.22 -21.53 -0.74
N GLY A 148 -26.73 -20.74 -1.70
CA GLY A 148 -25.60 -19.84 -1.46
C GLY A 148 -24.28 -20.60 -1.27
N VAL A 149 -23.27 -19.89 -0.75
CA VAL A 149 -21.94 -20.47 -0.50
C VAL A 149 -21.91 -21.04 0.91
N ASN A 150 -21.87 -22.37 1.02
CA ASN A 150 -21.72 -23.04 2.31
C ASN A 150 -20.23 -23.08 2.68
N LEU A 151 -19.87 -22.35 3.74
CA LEU A 151 -18.55 -22.44 4.36
C LEU A 151 -18.47 -23.69 5.24
N ASP A 152 -17.31 -24.34 5.28
CA ASP A 152 -17.02 -25.41 6.22
C ASP A 152 -16.67 -24.88 7.63
N GLU A 153 -16.35 -25.78 8.56
CA GLU A 153 -15.97 -25.43 9.94
C GLU A 153 -14.71 -24.54 10.05
N ASN A 154 -13.94 -24.40 8.96
CA ASN A 154 -12.75 -23.57 8.89
C ASN A 154 -13.02 -22.23 8.16
N GLY A 155 -14.27 -21.95 7.79
CA GLY A 155 -14.63 -20.77 7.01
C GLY A 155 -14.21 -20.87 5.55
N GLU A 156 -14.02 -22.08 5.00
CA GLU A 156 -13.60 -22.31 3.62
C GLU A 156 -14.76 -22.81 2.74
N ALA A 157 -14.79 -22.39 1.48
CA ALA A 157 -15.64 -22.96 0.45
C ALA A 157 -14.86 -23.14 -0.85
N VAL A 158 -15.20 -24.19 -1.60
CA VAL A 158 -14.68 -24.44 -2.95
C VAL A 158 -15.87 -24.50 -3.91
N LEU A 159 -15.90 -23.59 -4.88
CA LEU A 159 -16.94 -23.52 -5.90
C LEU A 159 -16.72 -24.61 -6.98
N PRO A 160 -17.75 -24.96 -7.78
CA PRO A 160 -17.63 -25.96 -8.84
C PRO A 160 -16.50 -25.73 -9.86
N SER A 161 -16.14 -24.47 -10.12
CA SER A 161 -15.01 -24.08 -10.98
C SER A 161 -13.66 -24.41 -10.38
N GLY A 162 -13.58 -24.64 -9.07
CA GLY A 162 -12.35 -24.80 -8.29
C GLY A 162 -11.92 -23.52 -7.58
N ILE A 163 -12.66 -22.41 -7.68
CA ILE A 163 -12.37 -21.20 -6.90
C ILE A 163 -12.48 -21.50 -5.41
N LYS A 164 -11.42 -21.19 -4.67
CA LYS A 164 -11.39 -21.28 -3.22
C LYS A 164 -11.71 -19.92 -2.60
N ILE A 165 -12.67 -19.88 -1.70
CA ILE A 165 -13.04 -18.73 -0.88
C ILE A 165 -12.73 -19.09 0.57
N VAL A 166 -12.08 -18.18 1.30
CA VAL A 166 -11.89 -18.31 2.74
C VAL A 166 -12.31 -17.03 3.41
N VAL A 167 -13.12 -17.15 4.46
CA VAL A 167 -13.60 -16.04 5.28
C VAL A 167 -13.21 -16.31 6.73
N ASN A 168 -12.90 -15.26 7.48
CA ASN A 168 -12.60 -15.40 8.91
C ASN A 168 -13.87 -15.80 9.67
N SER A 169 -13.88 -17.02 10.21
CA SER A 169 -15.05 -17.65 10.86
C SER A 169 -15.45 -17.00 12.19
N GLU A 170 -14.55 -16.24 12.81
CA GLU A 170 -14.75 -15.61 14.12
C GLU A 170 -15.86 -14.53 14.13
N ASP A 171 -16.33 -14.08 12.96
CA ASP A 171 -17.42 -13.11 12.77
C ASP A 171 -18.53 -13.63 11.83
N GLU A 172 -18.74 -14.95 11.73
CA GLU A 172 -19.61 -15.63 10.73
C GLU A 172 -21.00 -15.02 10.54
N VAL A 173 -21.67 -14.61 11.63
CA VAL A 173 -23.07 -14.14 11.58
C VAL A 173 -23.21 -12.76 10.91
N GLU A 174 -22.13 -12.01 10.76
CA GLU A 174 -22.15 -10.64 10.22
C GLU A 174 -21.59 -10.50 8.79
N ARG A 175 -21.17 -11.60 8.14
CA ARG A 175 -20.30 -11.50 6.94
C ARG A 175 -20.73 -12.32 5.71
N GLU A 176 -21.95 -12.88 5.69
CA GLU A 176 -22.53 -13.49 4.47
C GLU A 176 -22.69 -12.47 3.32
N ASP A 177 -22.89 -11.20 3.67
CA ASP A 177 -23.01 -10.08 2.74
C ASP A 177 -21.76 -9.94 1.83
N PHE A 178 -20.57 -10.15 2.41
CA PHE A 178 -19.28 -10.01 1.74
C PHE A 178 -19.03 -11.09 0.67
N ILE A 179 -19.47 -12.33 0.93
CA ILE A 179 -19.10 -13.50 0.12
C ILE A 179 -19.53 -13.35 -1.33
N ASN A 180 -20.63 -12.64 -1.59
CA ASN A 180 -21.20 -12.50 -2.91
C ASN A 180 -20.87 -11.13 -3.56
N PRO A 181 -19.99 -11.07 -4.58
CA PRO A 181 -19.65 -9.82 -5.27
C PRO A 181 -20.83 -9.09 -5.91
N SER A 182 -21.95 -9.77 -6.15
CA SER A 182 -23.15 -9.09 -6.66
C SER A 182 -23.73 -8.09 -5.65
N ASN A 183 -23.51 -8.29 -4.35
CA ASN A 183 -23.94 -7.39 -3.28
C ASN A 183 -23.07 -6.13 -3.17
N TRP A 184 -21.91 -6.07 -3.85
CA TRP A 184 -20.99 -4.94 -3.73
C TRP A 184 -21.59 -3.72 -4.43
N GLN A 185 -22.08 -2.76 -3.64
CA GLN A 185 -22.86 -1.59 -4.08
C GLN A 185 -21.99 -0.55 -4.77
N LYS A 186 -20.74 -0.39 -4.32
CA LYS A 186 -19.75 0.48 -4.94
C LYS A 186 -18.41 -0.24 -5.01
N ARG A 187 -17.68 -0.03 -6.10
CA ARG A 187 -16.27 -0.40 -6.25
C ARG A 187 -15.50 0.80 -6.79
N ARG A 188 -14.60 1.36 -5.98
CA ARG A 188 -13.77 2.50 -6.34
C ARG A 188 -12.31 2.07 -6.32
N GLN A 189 -11.63 2.22 -7.45
CA GLN A 189 -10.19 1.97 -7.51
C GLN A 189 -9.44 3.08 -6.73
N ILE A 190 -8.60 2.68 -5.78
CA ILE A 190 -7.72 3.59 -5.02
C ILE A 190 -6.30 3.56 -5.63
N LYS A 191 -5.82 2.35 -5.96
CA LYS A 191 -4.56 2.09 -6.68
C LYS A 191 -4.83 1.01 -7.72
N ASP A 192 -3.89 0.76 -8.63
CA ASP A 192 -4.07 -0.17 -9.77
C ASP A 192 -4.69 -1.53 -9.36
N ARG A 193 -4.22 -2.09 -8.24
CA ARG A 193 -4.65 -3.38 -7.68
C ARG A 193 -5.46 -3.30 -6.38
N VAL A 194 -5.80 -2.08 -5.94
CA VAL A 194 -6.44 -1.84 -4.64
C VAL A 194 -7.77 -1.13 -4.83
N TYR A 195 -8.84 -1.73 -4.33
CA TYR A 195 -10.20 -1.23 -4.49
C TYR A 195 -10.86 -1.04 -3.13
N GLU A 196 -11.57 0.07 -2.99
CA GLU A 196 -12.61 0.23 -1.96
C GLU A 196 -13.88 -0.43 -2.47
N ILE A 197 -14.45 -1.34 -1.67
CA ILE A 197 -15.75 -1.93 -1.94
C ILE A 197 -16.72 -1.60 -0.80
N GLU A 198 -17.99 -1.39 -1.14
CA GLU A 198 -19.05 -1.12 -0.17
C GLU A 198 -20.11 -2.22 -0.23
N VAL A 199 -20.40 -2.86 0.90
CA VAL A 199 -21.41 -3.90 1.05
C VAL A 199 -22.26 -3.56 2.26
N ASP A 200 -23.57 -3.40 2.10
CA ASP A 200 -24.51 -3.07 3.17
C ASP A 200 -24.07 -1.90 4.09
N ASN A 201 -23.60 -0.80 3.46
CA ASN A 201 -23.05 0.40 4.11
C ASN A 201 -21.74 0.18 4.90
N ARG A 202 -21.13 -1.00 4.81
CA ARG A 202 -19.79 -1.29 5.33
C ARG A 202 -18.77 -1.18 4.21
N LYS A 203 -17.62 -0.57 4.51
CA LYS A 203 -16.52 -0.41 3.56
C LYS A 203 -15.44 -1.43 3.82
N TYR A 204 -14.87 -1.94 2.73
CA TYR A 204 -13.73 -2.86 2.75
C TYR A 204 -12.69 -2.44 1.72
N ILE A 205 -11.48 -2.99 1.88
CA ILE A 205 -10.38 -2.86 0.93
C ILE A 205 -10.09 -4.22 0.33
N LEU A 206 -10.18 -4.33 -0.98
CA LEU A 206 -9.75 -5.48 -1.76
C LEU A 206 -8.36 -5.20 -2.33
N LYS A 207 -7.40 -6.08 -2.05
CA LYS A 207 -6.03 -6.02 -2.58
C LYS A 207 -5.78 -7.26 -3.45
N GLU A 208 -5.56 -7.05 -4.74
CA GLU A 208 -5.19 -8.12 -5.66
C GLU A 208 -3.71 -8.45 -5.51
N LYS A 209 -3.35 -9.72 -5.75
CA LYS A 209 -1.95 -10.14 -5.76
C LYS A 209 -1.17 -9.30 -6.79
N LYS A 210 -0.05 -8.70 -6.35
CA LYS A 210 0.81 -7.94 -7.25
C LYS A 210 1.45 -8.84 -8.29
N THR A 211 1.52 -8.32 -9.51
CA THR A 211 2.20 -8.93 -10.67
C THR A 211 3.01 -7.86 -11.40
N ASP A 212 3.90 -8.29 -12.30
CA ASP A 212 4.67 -7.43 -13.21
C ASP A 212 3.81 -6.54 -14.13
N ARG A 213 2.54 -6.95 -14.36
CA ARG A 213 1.56 -6.23 -15.19
C ARG A 213 0.95 -4.99 -14.52
N HIS A 214 1.23 -4.75 -13.25
CA HIS A 214 0.73 -3.57 -12.53
C HIS A 214 1.62 -2.34 -12.73
N THR A 215 1.01 -1.17 -12.65
CA THR A 215 1.64 0.14 -12.86
C THR A 215 2.27 0.71 -11.58
N ASP A 216 1.88 0.21 -10.40
CA ASP A 216 2.28 0.72 -9.07
C ASP A 216 3.60 0.13 -8.55
N ILE A 217 4.56 -0.16 -9.43
CA ILE A 217 5.81 -0.84 -9.06
C ILE A 217 6.86 0.18 -8.59
N LYS A 218 7.39 0.00 -7.37
CA LYS A 218 8.43 0.87 -6.74
C LYS A 218 9.71 0.95 -7.56
N LYS A 219 10.52 2.01 -7.37
CA LYS A 219 11.77 2.37 -8.10
C LYS A 219 12.84 1.25 -8.20
N ASN A 220 12.76 0.15 -7.44
CA ASN A 220 13.72 -0.97 -7.43
C ASN A 220 13.18 -2.30 -8.05
N GLY A 221 12.43 -2.24 -9.14
CA GLY A 221 11.78 -3.38 -9.80
C GLY A 221 10.49 -3.90 -9.15
N HIS A 222 9.84 -4.85 -9.82
CA HIS A 222 8.81 -5.69 -9.25
C HIS A 222 9.49 -6.66 -8.28
N ARG A 223 8.91 -6.81 -7.09
CA ARG A 223 9.19 -7.95 -6.22
C ARG A 223 7.91 -8.73 -6.16
N ASP A 224 8.01 -10.04 -6.42
CA ASP A 224 6.87 -10.92 -6.25
C ASP A 224 6.39 -10.79 -4.81
N GLY A 225 5.17 -10.26 -4.66
CA GLY A 225 4.48 -10.26 -3.39
C GLY A 225 4.04 -11.67 -3.04
N ARG A 226 3.66 -11.86 -1.78
CA ARG A 226 3.02 -13.09 -1.33
C ARG A 226 1.76 -13.44 -2.11
N LEU A 227 1.37 -14.71 -2.06
CA LEU A 227 0.02 -15.10 -2.45
C LEU A 227 -1.01 -14.45 -1.51
N SER A 228 -2.21 -14.13 -2.00
CA SER A 228 -3.26 -13.54 -1.17
C SER A 228 -3.63 -14.39 0.05
N SER A 229 -3.51 -15.72 -0.06
CA SER A 229 -3.67 -16.64 1.06
C SER A 229 -2.59 -16.44 2.13
N GLU A 230 -1.34 -16.25 1.74
CA GLU A 230 -0.25 -16.01 2.67
C GLU A 230 -0.34 -14.61 3.28
N GLU A 231 -0.70 -13.59 2.49
CA GLU A 231 -0.95 -12.22 2.97
C GLU A 231 -2.04 -12.22 4.05
N TYR A 232 -3.16 -12.92 3.80
CA TYR A 232 -4.22 -13.14 4.77
C TYR A 232 -3.71 -13.81 6.06
N GLN A 233 -2.91 -14.87 5.95
CA GLN A 233 -2.38 -15.58 7.13
C GLN A 233 -1.41 -14.73 7.95
N VAL A 234 -0.58 -13.93 7.29
CA VAL A 234 0.28 -12.95 7.99
C VAL A 234 -0.60 -11.94 8.71
N ALA A 235 -1.54 -11.31 8.01
CA ALA A 235 -2.43 -10.32 8.61
C ALA A 235 -3.20 -10.89 9.81
N LYS A 236 -3.74 -12.11 9.70
CA LYS A 236 -4.47 -12.78 10.78
C LYS A 236 -3.58 -12.95 11.99
N ARG A 237 -2.36 -13.47 11.81
CA ARG A 237 -1.39 -13.64 12.89
C ARG A 237 -1.01 -12.32 13.58
N PHE A 238 -0.90 -11.22 12.83
CA PHE A 238 -0.69 -9.88 13.40
C PHE A 238 -1.93 -9.40 14.16
N ASN A 239 -3.12 -9.65 13.64
CA ASN A 239 -4.37 -9.32 14.32
C ASN A 239 -4.56 -10.07 15.64
N ASP A 240 -4.20 -11.37 15.69
CA ASP A 240 -4.31 -12.22 16.89
C ASP A 240 -3.46 -11.72 18.07
N VAL A 241 -2.38 -10.99 17.79
CA VAL A 241 -1.53 -10.36 18.84
C VAL A 241 -2.20 -9.10 19.42
N GLY A 242 -3.24 -8.59 18.75
CA GLY A 242 -3.97 -7.40 19.15
C GLY A 242 -3.26 -6.10 18.81
N THR A 243 -3.83 -4.98 19.26
CA THR A 243 -3.26 -3.65 19.08
C THR A 243 -2.09 -3.43 20.05
N VAL A 244 -1.01 -2.82 19.56
CA VAL A 244 0.09 -2.38 20.41
C VAL A 244 -0.18 -0.93 20.80
N ASP A 245 -0.23 -0.64 22.09
CA ASP A 245 -0.41 0.73 22.61
C ASP A 245 0.74 1.04 23.58
N GLU A 246 1.66 1.89 23.14
CA GLU A 246 2.89 2.22 23.87
C GLU A 246 3.02 3.75 23.96
N GLY A 247 2.53 4.30 25.07
CA GLY A 247 2.54 5.73 25.34
C GLY A 247 1.74 6.53 24.30
N ASN A 248 2.45 7.35 23.51
CA ASN A 248 1.84 8.17 22.47
C ASN A 248 1.84 7.49 21.09
N ILE A 249 2.22 6.21 21.00
CA ILE A 249 2.24 5.43 19.77
C ILE A 249 1.23 4.30 19.84
N LYS A 250 0.50 4.08 18.76
CA LYS A 250 -0.40 2.94 18.60
C LYS A 250 -0.12 2.21 17.28
N LEU A 251 -0.04 0.88 17.32
CA LEU A 251 -0.05 0.04 16.11
C LEU A 251 -1.40 -0.68 16.03
N SER A 252 -2.11 -0.43 14.94
CA SER A 252 -3.41 -1.03 14.66
C SER A 252 -3.35 -1.80 13.34
N TRP A 253 -3.17 -3.11 13.44
CA TRP A 253 -3.09 -4.02 12.29
C TRP A 253 -4.38 -3.99 11.49
N GLU A 254 -4.28 -3.98 10.16
CA GLU A 254 -5.47 -4.14 9.32
C GLU A 254 -6.14 -5.48 9.64
N LYS A 255 -7.47 -5.47 9.71
CA LYS A 255 -8.27 -6.66 10.01
C LYS A 255 -8.58 -7.41 8.72
N PRO A 256 -8.01 -8.61 8.49
CA PRO A 256 -8.32 -9.40 7.32
C PRO A 256 -9.72 -10.00 7.44
N ILE A 257 -10.46 -10.01 6.33
CA ILE A 257 -11.81 -10.56 6.24
C ILE A 257 -11.79 -11.93 5.58
N GLY A 258 -11.02 -12.06 4.49
CA GLY A 258 -10.98 -13.28 3.72
C GLY A 258 -10.14 -13.13 2.47
N TYR A 259 -10.01 -14.20 1.71
CA TYR A 259 -9.35 -14.18 0.41
C TYR A 259 -10.08 -15.08 -0.59
N VAL A 260 -9.84 -14.81 -1.87
CA VAL A 260 -10.32 -15.62 -2.99
C VAL A 260 -9.13 -16.03 -3.84
N LEU A 261 -9.08 -17.31 -4.22
CA LEU A 261 -8.07 -17.90 -5.08
C LEU A 261 -8.73 -18.61 -6.25
N TYR A 262 -8.43 -18.16 -7.47
CA TYR A 262 -8.89 -18.78 -8.70
C TYR A 262 -7.91 -19.87 -9.16
N PRO A 263 -8.37 -20.90 -9.88
CA PRO A 263 -7.50 -21.97 -10.38
C PRO A 263 -6.40 -21.51 -11.34
N ASP A 264 -6.60 -20.37 -12.01
CA ASP A 264 -5.63 -19.73 -12.91
C ASP A 264 -4.55 -18.90 -12.19
N GLY A 265 -4.62 -18.82 -10.85
CA GLY A 265 -3.69 -18.07 -10.01
C GLY A 265 -4.08 -16.60 -9.76
N PHE A 266 -5.15 -16.10 -10.39
CA PHE A 266 -5.71 -14.80 -9.99
C PHE A 266 -6.22 -14.90 -8.55
N SER A 267 -5.91 -13.89 -7.73
CA SER A 267 -6.31 -13.88 -6.32
C SER A 267 -6.36 -12.48 -5.75
N PHE A 268 -7.18 -12.33 -4.72
CA PHE A 268 -7.25 -11.12 -3.93
C PHE A 268 -7.57 -11.45 -2.47
N VAL A 269 -7.17 -10.55 -1.58
CA VAL A 269 -7.48 -10.56 -0.15
C VAL A 269 -8.33 -9.34 0.17
N VAL A 270 -9.22 -9.47 1.16
CA VAL A 270 -10.07 -8.37 1.61
C VAL A 270 -9.81 -8.05 3.07
N PHE A 271 -9.76 -6.76 3.38
CA PHE A 271 -9.55 -6.18 4.69
C PHE A 271 -10.69 -5.22 5.04
N ASN A 272 -10.88 -4.95 6.34
CA ASN A 272 -11.69 -3.80 6.74
C ASN A 272 -11.10 -2.50 6.19
N TYR A 273 -11.98 -1.56 5.84
CA TYR A 273 -11.56 -0.24 5.42
C TYR A 273 -11.06 0.60 6.61
N GLU A 274 -9.91 1.25 6.44
CA GLU A 274 -9.37 2.19 7.41
C GLU A 274 -9.54 3.62 6.90
N GLU A 275 -10.12 4.48 7.73
CA GLU A 275 -10.37 5.89 7.42
C GLU A 275 -9.19 6.79 7.81
N ASN A 276 -9.11 7.94 7.14
CA ASN A 276 -8.20 9.05 7.44
C ASN A 276 -6.71 8.67 7.39
N LEU A 277 -6.36 7.81 6.43
CA LEU A 277 -4.98 7.39 6.19
C LEU A 277 -4.16 8.54 5.58
N GLN A 278 -2.99 8.79 6.16
CA GLN A 278 -2.04 9.79 5.71
C GLN A 278 -0.68 9.18 5.42
N ASP A 279 0.05 9.81 4.49
CA ASP A 279 1.44 9.48 4.24
C ASP A 279 2.37 10.03 5.34
N TYR A 280 3.64 9.62 5.29
CA TYR A 280 4.65 9.99 6.28
C TYR A 280 4.91 11.51 6.38
N SER A 281 4.76 12.25 5.29
CA SER A 281 5.02 13.69 5.24
C SER A 281 3.86 14.47 5.83
N ALA A 282 2.64 14.17 5.38
CA ALA A 282 1.41 14.81 5.81
C ALA A 282 1.16 14.63 7.31
N VAL A 283 1.36 13.40 7.82
CA VAL A 283 1.14 13.11 9.25
C VAL A 283 2.10 13.87 10.17
N GLY A 284 3.28 14.25 9.68
CA GLY A 284 4.23 15.04 10.45
C GLY A 284 3.66 16.42 10.82
N VAL A 285 3.01 17.07 9.86
CA VAL A 285 2.40 18.40 10.05
C VAL A 285 1.15 18.30 10.90
N GLU A 286 0.29 17.29 10.68
CA GLU A 286 -0.89 17.09 11.51
C GLU A 286 -0.51 16.80 12.97
N LEU A 287 0.50 15.97 13.20
CA LEU A 287 0.95 15.61 14.53
C LEU A 287 1.56 16.82 15.27
N GLU A 288 2.34 17.65 14.58
CA GLU A 288 2.84 18.92 15.12
C GLU A 288 1.68 19.82 15.57
N ASN A 289 0.68 20.02 14.72
CA ASN A 289 -0.52 20.82 15.04
C ASN A 289 -1.32 20.23 16.21
N ALA A 290 -1.41 18.90 16.29
CA ALA A 290 -2.09 18.21 17.38
C ALA A 290 -1.35 18.40 18.71
N ILE A 291 -0.03 18.25 18.74
CA ILE A 291 0.81 18.52 19.92
C ILE A 291 0.73 19.99 20.33
N PHE A 292 0.68 20.90 19.34
CA PHE A 292 0.52 22.33 19.59
C PHE A 292 -0.83 22.64 20.26
N SER A 293 -1.91 22.07 19.73
CA SER A 293 -3.28 22.33 20.19
C SER A 293 -3.60 21.67 21.54
N HIS A 294 -2.92 20.58 21.89
CA HIS A 294 -3.09 19.83 23.15
C HIS A 294 -1.89 20.05 24.08
N ARG A 295 -1.51 21.32 24.24
CA ARG A 295 -0.31 21.71 24.97
C ARG A 295 -0.27 21.20 26.41
N ASP A 296 -1.42 21.15 27.07
CA ASP A 296 -1.59 20.62 28.42
C ASP A 296 -1.04 19.19 28.57
N GLN A 297 -1.15 18.34 27.54
CA GLN A 297 -0.67 16.95 27.57
C GLN A 297 0.86 16.85 27.57
N PHE A 298 1.55 17.86 27.03
CA PHE A 298 3.02 17.86 26.87
C PHE A 298 3.72 18.93 27.72
N GLU A 299 2.96 19.77 28.43
CA GLU A 299 3.51 20.91 29.18
C GLU A 299 4.55 20.47 30.21
N LYS A 300 4.30 19.36 30.93
CA LYS A 300 5.25 18.83 31.91
C LYS A 300 6.58 18.45 31.26
N GLU A 301 6.54 17.73 30.12
CA GLU A 301 7.74 17.34 29.38
C GLU A 301 8.48 18.58 28.86
N TYR A 302 7.76 19.54 28.29
CA TYR A 302 8.31 20.81 27.82
C TYR A 302 9.00 21.60 28.94
N GLN A 303 8.40 21.70 30.13
CA GLN A 303 9.00 22.41 31.26
C GLN A 303 10.28 21.73 31.75
N THR A 304 10.30 20.40 31.86
CA THR A 304 11.53 19.65 32.20
C THR A 304 12.65 19.94 31.20
N ILE A 305 12.34 20.00 29.91
CA ILE A 305 13.32 20.34 28.86
C ILE A 305 13.77 21.79 29.01
N CYS A 306 12.87 22.73 29.30
CA CYS A 306 13.21 24.14 29.52
C CYS A 306 14.19 24.30 30.70
N ASP A 307 13.95 23.60 31.80
CA ASP A 307 14.79 23.66 33.01
C ASP A 307 16.20 23.11 32.74
N ASN A 308 16.32 22.07 31.91
CA ASN A 308 17.59 21.44 31.55
C ASN A 308 18.23 22.01 30.28
N PHE A 309 17.58 22.96 29.59
CA PHE A 309 17.93 23.38 28.23
C PHE A 309 19.35 23.92 28.11
N ASN A 310 19.82 24.68 29.10
CA ASN A 310 21.17 25.25 29.08
C ASN A 310 22.24 24.15 29.06
N ASN A 311 22.04 23.08 29.83
CA ASN A 311 22.97 21.95 29.92
C ASN A 311 22.95 21.16 28.61
N LEU A 312 21.75 20.89 28.09
CA LEU A 312 21.55 20.22 26.80
C LEU A 312 22.22 21.02 25.67
N TYR A 313 21.96 22.32 25.58
CA TYR A 313 22.46 23.18 24.50
C TYR A 313 23.98 23.21 24.38
N VAL A 314 24.70 23.09 25.49
CA VAL A 314 26.17 23.09 25.54
C VAL A 314 26.78 21.69 25.53
N SER A 315 25.98 20.64 25.37
CA SER A 315 26.48 19.27 25.39
C SER A 315 27.45 19.00 24.22
N PRO A 316 28.51 18.21 24.43
CA PRO A 316 29.44 17.83 23.38
C PRO A 316 28.75 17.20 22.16
N GLU A 317 27.70 16.42 22.39
CA GLU A 317 26.90 15.74 21.36
C GLU A 317 26.30 16.73 20.36
N ILE A 318 25.84 17.89 20.84
CA ILE A 318 25.22 18.93 20.01
C ILE A 318 26.27 19.82 19.35
N ILE A 319 27.42 20.04 19.99
CA ILE A 319 28.49 20.90 19.47
C ILE A 319 29.36 20.16 18.44
N SER A 320 29.54 18.85 18.58
CA SER A 320 30.56 18.07 17.86
C SER A 320 30.45 18.04 16.33
N ASP A 321 29.26 18.33 15.78
CA ASP A 321 28.91 18.14 14.37
C ASP A 321 29.71 19.00 13.37
N ARG A 322 30.35 20.08 13.85
CA ARG A 322 31.20 20.96 13.02
C ARG A 322 32.67 20.98 13.41
N TRP A 323 33.04 20.43 14.58
CA TRP A 323 34.28 20.80 15.26
C TRP A 323 35.28 19.66 15.48
N THR A 324 34.94 18.43 15.11
CA THR A 324 35.90 17.31 14.99
C THR A 324 37.07 17.61 14.04
N ARG A 325 37.00 18.69 13.23
CA ARG A 325 38.08 19.16 12.35
C ARG A 325 39.04 20.22 12.94
N VAL A 326 38.76 20.81 14.11
CA VAL A 326 39.50 22.03 14.58
C VAL A 326 40.38 21.79 15.82
N GLY A 327 40.33 20.60 16.44
CA GLY A 327 41.13 20.26 17.61
C GLY A 327 40.66 20.92 18.92
N SER A 328 41.05 20.34 20.05
CA SER A 328 40.58 20.70 21.41
C SER A 328 40.84 22.16 21.79
N ALA A 329 41.95 22.75 21.35
CA ALA A 329 42.29 24.15 21.65
C ALA A 329 41.36 25.17 20.95
N GLY A 330 40.76 24.81 19.81
CA GLY A 330 39.76 25.64 19.13
C GLY A 330 38.38 25.59 19.79
N PHE A 331 38.07 24.44 20.40
CA PHE A 331 36.81 24.20 21.12
C PHE A 331 36.71 25.04 22.40
N ASP A 332 37.76 25.06 23.22
CA ASP A 332 37.79 25.84 24.46
C ASP A 332 37.69 27.35 24.19
N LYS A 333 38.40 27.84 23.16
CA LYS A 333 38.37 29.26 22.76
C LYS A 333 37.02 29.68 22.18
N PHE A 334 36.28 28.76 21.56
CA PHE A 334 34.91 28.99 21.08
C PHE A 334 33.88 29.02 22.21
N LEU A 335 33.94 28.06 23.14
CA LEU A 335 33.10 28.04 24.35
C LEU A 335 33.25 29.35 25.15
N HIS A 336 34.47 29.85 25.27
CA HIS A 336 34.78 31.09 25.99
C HIS A 336 34.40 32.39 25.24
N SER A 337 34.22 32.36 23.91
CA SER A 337 34.03 33.60 23.12
C SER A 337 32.65 33.79 22.50
N LYS A 338 31.77 32.77 22.44
CA LYS A 338 30.49 32.87 21.71
C LYS A 338 29.25 32.24 22.33
N LEU A 339 29.27 31.74 23.57
CA LEU A 339 28.02 31.38 24.25
C LEU A 339 27.27 32.64 24.71
N LYS A 340 26.69 33.37 23.74
CA LYS A 340 25.49 34.17 24.01
C LYS A 340 24.50 33.26 24.74
N ARG A 341 23.81 33.78 25.77
CA ARG A 341 22.75 33.03 26.46
C ARG A 341 21.89 32.33 25.41
N PRO A 342 21.69 31.01 25.50
CA PRO A 342 20.99 30.30 24.47
C PRO A 342 19.55 30.85 24.38
N PRO A 343 18.97 30.95 23.17
CA PRO A 343 17.59 31.38 23.04
C PRO A 343 16.70 30.41 23.83
N LYS A 344 15.70 30.93 24.55
CA LYS A 344 14.76 30.04 25.25
C LYS A 344 14.07 29.13 24.22
N PRO A 345 13.92 27.83 24.51
CA PRO A 345 13.20 26.93 23.61
C PRO A 345 11.75 27.39 23.49
N THR A 346 11.26 27.51 22.25
CA THR A 346 9.86 27.83 21.99
C THR A 346 9.02 26.56 22.07
N TYR A 347 7.72 26.71 22.35
CA TYR A 347 6.82 25.56 22.33
C TYR A 347 6.61 25.04 20.89
N ASP A 348 6.64 25.93 19.90
CA ASP A 348 6.59 25.57 18.47
C ASP A 348 7.74 24.66 18.08
N ASP A 349 8.98 25.02 18.45
CA ASP A 349 10.15 24.16 18.24
C ASP A 349 10.00 22.82 18.97
N PHE A 350 9.44 22.82 20.18
CA PHE A 350 9.16 21.60 20.92
C PHE A 350 8.15 20.71 20.19
N ALA A 351 7.01 21.24 19.74
CA ALA A 351 5.97 20.48 19.05
C ALA A 351 6.51 19.86 17.75
N LYS A 352 7.26 20.63 16.96
CA LYS A 352 7.91 20.16 15.73
C LYS A 352 8.88 19.02 15.99
N VAL A 353 9.75 19.17 16.99
CA VAL A 353 10.75 18.16 17.36
C VAL A 353 10.09 16.92 17.97
N LYS A 354 9.05 17.08 18.80
CA LYS A 354 8.30 15.98 19.41
C LYS A 354 7.54 15.17 18.35
N ALA A 355 6.89 15.83 17.39
CA ALA A 355 6.24 15.15 16.25
C ALA A 355 7.24 14.31 15.45
N TYR A 356 8.42 14.86 15.18
CA TYR A 356 9.50 14.11 14.52
C TYR A 356 9.95 12.89 15.35
N ARG A 357 10.21 13.07 16.64
CA ARG A 357 10.61 11.99 17.55
C ARG A 357 9.56 10.89 17.63
N MET A 358 8.28 11.24 17.76
CA MET A 358 7.17 10.29 17.78
C MET A 358 7.11 9.45 16.50
N ARG A 359 7.27 10.07 15.32
CA ARG A 359 7.31 9.31 14.04
C ARG A 359 8.45 8.30 13.99
N ARG A 360 9.63 8.66 14.48
CA ARG A 360 10.77 7.73 14.58
C ARG A 360 10.50 6.60 15.56
N HIS A 361 10.03 6.95 16.75
CA HIS A 361 9.72 5.97 17.79
C HIS A 361 8.70 4.95 17.30
N ALA A 362 7.69 5.42 16.56
CA ALA A 362 6.69 4.55 15.95
C ALA A 362 7.28 3.53 14.97
N LYS A 363 8.26 3.94 14.14
CA LYS A 363 8.99 3.02 13.26
C LYS A 363 9.81 2.00 14.06
N ASN A 364 10.45 2.42 15.14
CA ASN A 364 11.23 1.52 16.00
C ASN A 364 10.33 0.47 16.65
N ILE A 365 9.19 0.88 17.22
CA ILE A 365 8.19 -0.02 17.81
C ILE A 365 7.67 -1.00 16.73
N LEU A 366 7.34 -0.51 15.54
CA LEU A 366 6.90 -1.36 14.43
C LEU A 366 7.97 -2.42 14.11
N SER A 367 9.23 -2.02 13.90
CA SER A 367 10.31 -2.97 13.58
C SER A 367 10.57 -3.97 14.71
N GLU A 368 10.52 -3.54 15.98
CA GLU A 368 10.64 -4.45 17.12
C GLU A 368 9.51 -5.46 17.17
N MET A 369 8.27 -5.03 16.94
CA MET A 369 7.09 -5.90 16.93
C MET A 369 7.12 -6.89 15.77
N VAL A 370 7.48 -6.44 14.57
CA VAL A 370 7.64 -7.29 13.38
C VAL A 370 8.70 -8.38 13.62
N ALA A 371 9.88 -7.99 14.15
CA ALA A 371 10.94 -8.92 14.50
C ALA A 371 10.49 -9.91 15.59
N ARG A 372 9.81 -9.42 16.64
CA ARG A 372 9.28 -10.25 17.74
C ARG A 372 8.27 -11.29 17.24
N MET A 373 7.50 -10.95 16.20
CA MET A 373 6.57 -11.88 15.56
C MET A 373 7.26 -12.88 14.62
N GLY A 374 8.57 -12.75 14.43
CA GLY A 374 9.36 -13.62 13.56
C GLY A 374 9.18 -13.29 12.08
N TYR A 375 8.96 -12.02 11.75
CA TYR A 375 8.87 -11.53 10.38
C TYR A 375 9.91 -10.44 10.12
N ASP A 376 10.34 -10.37 8.87
CA ASP A 376 11.07 -9.26 8.28
C ASP A 376 10.10 -8.50 7.37
N ASN A 377 10.25 -7.19 7.22
CA ASN A 377 9.45 -6.41 6.28
C ASN A 377 10.37 -5.78 5.24
N SER A 378 10.27 -6.29 4.01
CA SER A 378 11.07 -5.79 2.89
C SER A 378 10.57 -4.47 2.31
N ASP A 379 9.40 -4.01 2.77
CA ASP A 379 8.81 -2.72 2.43
C ASP A 379 8.77 -1.75 3.63
N LEU A 380 9.75 -0.85 3.67
CA LEU A 380 9.90 0.13 4.74
C LEU A 380 8.83 1.23 4.75
N ASP A 381 8.02 1.35 3.69
CA ASP A 381 6.97 2.37 3.52
C ASP A 381 5.58 1.75 3.23
N GLY A 382 5.43 0.44 3.42
CA GLY A 382 4.19 -0.30 3.15
C GLY A 382 3.13 -0.13 4.25
N TYR A 383 2.92 1.08 4.75
CA TYR A 383 1.95 1.41 5.79
C TYR A 383 1.62 2.91 5.79
N ALA A 384 0.52 3.27 6.43
CA ALA A 384 0.03 4.64 6.58
C ALA A 384 -0.03 5.04 8.06
N TYR A 385 -0.37 6.31 8.29
CA TYR A 385 -0.50 6.85 9.63
C TYR A 385 -1.82 7.61 9.80
N ARG A 386 -2.22 7.84 11.04
CA ARG A 386 -3.22 8.84 11.41
C ARG A 386 -2.94 9.41 12.79
N VAL A 387 -3.33 10.65 13.04
CA VAL A 387 -3.25 11.26 14.36
C VAL A 387 -4.60 11.08 15.08
N ARG A 388 -4.54 10.58 16.32
CA ARG A 388 -5.69 10.56 17.24
C ARG A 388 -5.49 11.64 18.28
N SER A 389 -6.50 12.47 18.52
CA SER A 389 -6.40 13.61 19.45
C SER A 389 -7.62 13.80 20.35
N GLN A 390 -8.61 12.91 20.30
CA GLN A 390 -9.85 13.06 21.08
C GLN A 390 -9.62 13.00 22.60
N ASP A 391 -8.83 12.03 23.06
CA ASP A 391 -8.51 11.87 24.49
C ASP A 391 -7.03 12.20 24.77
N GLN A 392 -6.14 11.58 24.01
CA GLN A 392 -4.69 11.75 24.08
C GLN A 392 -4.14 11.85 22.67
N VAL A 393 -3.16 12.74 22.46
CA VAL A 393 -2.44 12.83 21.19
C VAL A 393 -1.62 11.56 20.99
N LYS A 394 -2.05 10.73 20.04
CA LYS A 394 -1.33 9.51 19.63
C LYS A 394 -1.07 9.51 18.13
N LEU A 395 0.11 9.02 17.76
CA LEU A 395 0.42 8.65 16.40
C LEU A 395 0.08 7.17 16.21
N GLU A 396 -0.85 6.89 15.30
CA GLU A 396 -1.30 5.53 15.00
C GLU A 396 -0.72 5.08 13.66
N ILE A 397 -0.06 3.91 13.64
CA ILE A 397 0.35 3.21 12.41
C ILE A 397 -0.76 2.23 12.00
N VAL A 398 -1.19 2.32 10.75
CA VAL A 398 -2.33 1.60 10.16
C VAL A 398 -2.06 1.30 8.67
N GLY A 399 -2.94 0.58 7.98
CA GLY A 399 -2.90 0.52 6.52
C GLY A 399 -1.76 -0.33 5.94
N PHE A 400 -1.44 -1.45 6.58
CA PHE A 400 -0.27 -2.29 6.28
C PHE A 400 -0.38 -3.07 4.95
N ASP A 401 0.72 -3.17 4.22
CA ASP A 401 0.88 -4.04 3.05
C ASP A 401 1.57 -5.35 3.46
N PHE A 402 0.77 -6.35 3.84
CA PHE A 402 1.29 -7.60 4.40
C PHE A 402 2.00 -8.49 3.37
N GLU A 403 1.89 -8.17 2.06
CA GLU A 403 2.50 -8.96 1.00
C GLU A 403 4.04 -8.99 1.06
N TYR A 404 4.67 -8.05 1.76
CA TYR A 404 6.13 -7.91 1.85
C TYR A 404 6.75 -8.47 3.14
N TYR A 405 5.95 -9.11 3.99
CA TYR A 405 6.37 -9.63 5.29
C TYR A 405 6.91 -11.06 5.18
N SER A 406 8.21 -11.26 5.37
CA SER A 406 8.88 -12.56 5.22
C SER A 406 9.12 -13.26 6.56
N LYS A 407 8.66 -14.51 6.71
CA LYS A 407 8.92 -15.28 7.94
C LYS A 407 10.42 -15.51 8.11
N MET A 408 10.92 -15.28 9.32
CA MET A 408 12.31 -15.53 9.71
C MET A 408 12.43 -16.79 10.56
N SER A 409 13.64 -17.33 10.65
CA SER A 409 13.96 -18.33 11.68
C SER A 409 13.90 -17.69 13.07
N LYS A 410 13.70 -18.51 14.11
CA LYS A 410 13.63 -18.02 15.50
C LYS A 410 14.96 -17.38 15.92
N GLU A 411 16.08 -17.94 15.47
CA GLU A 411 17.42 -17.46 15.75
C GLU A 411 17.63 -16.07 15.15
N LYS A 412 17.31 -15.89 13.87
CA LYS A 412 17.41 -14.60 13.17
C LYS A 412 16.48 -13.55 13.79
N ALA A 413 15.27 -13.94 14.16
CA ALA A 413 14.32 -13.04 14.82
C ALA A 413 14.82 -12.57 16.19
N SER A 414 15.37 -13.48 17.01
CA SER A 414 15.95 -13.17 18.31
C SER A 414 17.18 -12.26 18.19
N GLU A 415 18.07 -12.56 17.25
CA GLU A 415 19.25 -11.75 16.95
C GLU A 415 18.85 -10.35 16.51
N LEU A 416 17.94 -10.24 15.54
CA LEU A 416 17.44 -8.96 15.05
C LEU A 416 16.81 -8.15 16.18
N HIS A 417 15.92 -8.74 16.98
CA HIS A 417 15.26 -8.05 18.09
C HIS A 417 16.27 -7.51 19.13
N SER A 418 17.28 -8.31 19.49
CA SER A 418 18.37 -7.87 20.39
C SER A 418 19.20 -6.73 19.77
N ASN A 419 19.46 -6.79 18.46
CA ASN A 419 20.25 -5.79 17.76
C ASN A 419 19.49 -4.48 17.55
N LEU A 420 18.18 -4.53 17.28
CA LEU A 420 17.34 -3.36 17.06
C LEU A 420 17.34 -2.43 18.28
N ARG A 421 17.18 -2.95 19.49
CA ARG A 421 17.21 -2.13 20.72
C ARG A 421 18.53 -1.38 20.90
N LYS A 422 19.66 -2.06 20.66
CA LYS A 422 20.98 -1.45 20.74
C LYS A 422 21.20 -0.43 19.63
N TYR A 423 20.76 -0.76 18.43
CA TYR A 423 20.90 0.07 17.24
C TYR A 423 20.10 1.37 17.37
N TYR A 424 18.83 1.30 17.77
CA TYR A 424 17.96 2.47 17.90
C TYR A 424 18.45 3.45 18.95
N HIS A 425 18.93 2.96 20.10
CA HIS A 425 19.54 3.83 21.12
C HIS A 425 20.74 4.62 20.58
N VAL A 426 21.58 4.00 19.74
CA VAL A 426 22.74 4.67 19.14
C VAL A 426 22.36 5.58 17.98
N GLN A 427 21.43 5.15 17.13
CA GLN A 427 21.00 5.90 15.95
C GLN A 427 20.18 7.12 16.29
N ASP A 428 19.23 7.01 17.22
CA ASP A 428 18.38 8.14 17.59
C ASP A 428 19.22 9.31 18.10
N ARG A 429 20.33 9.05 18.81
CA ARG A 429 21.28 10.08 19.25
C ARG A 429 22.18 10.64 18.15
N LYS A 430 22.36 9.97 17.01
CA LYS A 430 23.19 10.45 15.89
C LYS A 430 22.39 11.16 14.83
N GLU A 431 21.18 10.70 14.53
CA GLU A 431 20.50 11.11 13.32
C GLU A 431 19.97 12.55 13.35
N ILE A 432 19.65 13.09 14.54
CA ILE A 432 19.25 14.51 14.66
C ILE A 432 20.34 15.48 14.20
N ASN A 433 21.61 15.04 14.19
CA ASN A 433 22.74 15.83 13.75
C ASN A 433 22.84 15.92 12.22
N GLU A 434 22.45 14.85 11.52
CA GLU A 434 22.55 14.71 10.06
C GLU A 434 21.23 15.00 9.33
N PHE A 435 20.17 15.33 10.07
CA PHE A 435 18.81 15.51 9.58
C PHE A 435 18.53 16.93 9.06
N TYR A 436 17.62 17.01 8.07
CA TYR A 436 17.01 18.24 7.57
C TYR A 436 15.50 18.13 7.70
N TRP A 437 14.83 19.24 8.00
CA TRP A 437 13.37 19.29 8.00
C TRP A 437 12.81 19.04 6.59
N ASN A 438 11.50 18.75 6.50
CA ASN A 438 10.83 18.47 5.23
C ASN A 438 10.95 19.62 4.20
N ASP A 439 11.17 20.85 4.66
CA ASP A 439 11.42 22.05 3.84
C ASP A 439 12.90 22.24 3.46
N HIS A 440 13.73 21.22 3.69
CA HIS A 440 15.19 21.22 3.53
C HIS A 440 15.94 22.21 4.45
N SER A 441 15.28 22.78 5.46
CA SER A 441 15.97 23.61 6.44
C SER A 441 16.80 22.76 7.41
N GLU A 442 17.97 23.27 7.78
CA GLU A 442 18.85 22.63 8.77
C GLU A 442 18.18 22.60 10.14
N VAL A 443 18.37 21.50 10.88
CA VAL A 443 17.94 21.43 12.29
C VAL A 443 18.80 22.36 13.12
N THR A 444 18.17 23.34 13.75
CA THR A 444 18.88 24.34 14.53
C THR A 444 19.43 23.75 15.83
N ARG A 445 20.47 24.37 16.38
CA ARG A 445 21.05 23.94 17.67
C ARG A 445 20.03 23.90 18.82
N PRO A 446 19.10 24.88 18.98
CA PRO A 446 18.00 24.76 19.93
C PRO A 446 17.13 23.51 19.72
N GLN A 447 16.76 23.20 18.49
CA GLN A 447 15.94 22.02 18.16
C GLN A 447 16.67 20.72 18.47
N LYS A 448 17.98 20.65 18.19
CA LYS A 448 18.82 19.51 18.63
C LYS A 448 18.78 19.35 20.15
N ALA A 449 18.89 20.44 20.91
CA ALA A 449 18.86 20.40 22.37
C ALA A 449 17.51 19.93 22.92
N ILE A 450 16.41 20.39 22.32
CA ILE A 450 15.07 19.88 22.63
C ILE A 450 15.00 18.37 22.38
N TYR A 451 15.50 17.90 21.23
CA TYR A 451 15.45 16.49 20.87
C TYR A 451 16.20 15.60 21.89
N TYR A 452 17.40 15.98 22.31
CA TYR A 452 18.12 15.26 23.38
C TYR A 452 17.38 15.31 24.71
N GLY A 453 16.76 16.44 25.05
CA GLY A 453 15.93 16.54 26.26
C GLY A 453 14.72 15.60 26.23
N ILE A 454 14.10 15.39 25.06
CA ILE A 454 13.04 14.39 24.89
C ILE A 454 13.59 12.98 25.10
N LEU A 455 14.75 12.65 24.52
CA LEU A 455 15.37 11.32 24.71
C LEU A 455 15.69 11.06 26.19
N GLU A 456 16.28 12.02 26.90
CA GLU A 456 16.61 11.88 28.32
C GLU A 456 15.36 11.68 29.19
N ASN A 457 14.26 12.37 28.88
CA ASN A 457 12.98 12.20 29.58
C ASN A 457 12.31 10.84 29.29
N GLU A 458 12.52 10.26 28.10
CA GLU A 458 11.98 8.93 27.74
C GLU A 458 12.82 7.79 28.36
N GLU A 459 14.08 8.04 28.71
CA GLU A 459 15.00 7.08 29.34
C GLU A 459 14.92 7.08 30.89
N SER A 460 14.31 8.11 31.51
CA SER A 460 14.17 8.29 32.96
C SER A 460 12.89 7.66 33.53
#